data_AF-A0A4U0V3N3-F1
#
_entry.id   AF-A0A4U0V3N3-F1
#
_cell.length_a   1.000
_cell.length_b   1.000
_cell.length_c   1.000
_cell.angle_alpha   90.00
_cell.angle_beta   90.00
_cell.angle_gamma   90.00
#
_symmetry.space_group_name_H-M   'P 1'
#
loop_
_entity.id
_entity.type
_entity.pdbx_description
1 polymer ?
#
loop_
_entity_poly.entity_id
_entity_poly.type
_entity_poly.pdbx_seq_one_letter_code
_entity_poly.pdbx_strand_id
1 'polypeptide(L)' 'MTNRVVIQDGVAIKYGQVTRQEVDNQRRAYQIFDTNIVRVPFIYRYFTSEGTDYLAMEL' A
#
# COMPACT_ATOMS: atom_id res chain seq x y z
N MET A 1 16.11 3.50 -8.43
CA MET A 1 14.83 4.25 -8.61
C MET A 1 14.05 4.09 -7.32
N THR A 2 13.45 5.14 -6.77
CA THR A 2 12.87 5.16 -5.43
C THR A 2 11.33 5.08 -5.46
N ASN A 3 10.73 4.49 -4.43
CA ASN A 3 9.30 4.63 -4.18
C ASN A 3 9.03 6.01 -3.55
N ARG A 4 7.84 6.55 -3.79
CA ARG A 4 7.38 7.83 -3.22
C ARG A 4 6.08 7.59 -2.47
N VAL A 5 5.83 8.40 -1.45
CA VAL A 5 4.58 8.38 -0.70
C VAL A 5 4.03 9.80 -0.65
N VAL A 6 2.76 9.95 -1.02
CA VAL A 6 1.99 11.18 -0.82
C VAL A 6 0.86 10.87 0.15
N ILE A 7 0.58 11.80 1.05
CA ILE A 7 -0.53 11.68 2.01
C ILE A 7 -1.52 12.79 1.69
N GLN A 8 -2.78 12.41 1.50
CA GLN A 8 -3.85 13.35 1.24
C GLN A 8 -5.15 12.84 1.87
N ASP A 9 -5.86 13.70 2.59
CA ASP A 9 -7.17 13.41 3.19
C ASP A 9 -7.22 12.09 4.00
N GLY A 10 -6.16 11.78 4.74
CA GLY A 10 -6.05 10.55 5.54
C GLY A 10 -5.73 9.27 4.77
N VAL A 11 -5.40 9.38 3.48
CA VAL A 11 -4.99 8.28 2.61
C VAL A 11 -3.51 8.41 2.27
N ALA A 12 -2.76 7.33 2.41
CA ALA A 12 -1.40 7.23 1.91
C ALA A 12 -1.41 6.61 0.51
N ILE A 13 -0.74 7.27 -0.44
CA ILE A 13 -0.56 6.79 -1.81
C ILE A 13 0.93 6.54 -2.02
N LYS A 14 1.32 5.26 -2.08
CA LYS A 14 2.67 4.83 -2.45
C LYS A 14 2.72 4.55 -3.96
N TYR A 15 3.76 5.03 -4.65
CA TYR A 15 3.88 4.83 -6.09
C TYR A 15 5.34 4.77 -6.58
N GLY A 16 5.53 4.30 -7.81
CA GLY A 16 6.85 4.08 -8.41
C GLY A 16 7.22 2.59 -8.36
N GLN A 17 8.24 2.22 -7.59
CA GLN A 17 8.62 0.83 -7.37
C GLN A 17 7.69 0.14 -6.35
N VAL A 18 6.43 -0.03 -6.71
CA VAL A 18 5.48 -0.89 -5.99
C VAL A 18 5.36 -2.17 -6.79
N THR A 19 5.61 -3.33 -6.18
CA THR A 19 5.50 -4.62 -6.88
C THR A 19 4.20 -5.32 -6.51
N ARG A 20 3.69 -6.19 -7.39
CA ARG A 20 2.54 -7.05 -7.06
C ARG A 20 2.78 -7.90 -5.81
N GLN A 21 4.01 -8.42 -5.66
CA GLN A 21 4.40 -9.20 -4.48
C GLN A 21 4.30 -8.37 -3.20
N GLU A 22 4.68 -7.10 -3.23
CA GLU A 22 4.54 -6.19 -2.08
C GLU A 22 3.06 -6.03 -1.69
N VAL A 23 2.19 -5.78 -2.67
CA VAL A 23 0.75 -5.61 -2.47
C VAL A 23 0.12 -6.87 -1.87
N ASP A 24 0.47 -8.04 -2.41
CA ASP A 24 -0.05 -9.32 -1.95
C ASP A 24 0.46 -9.66 -0.53
N ASN A 25 1.72 -9.38 -0.24
CA ASN A 25 2.29 -9.55 1.09
C ASN A 25 1.61 -8.66 2.13
N GLN A 26 1.35 -7.38 1.81
CA GLN A 26 0.66 -6.48 2.74
C GLN A 26 -0.80 -6.89 2.94
N ARG A 27 -1.52 -7.31 1.89
CA ARG A 27 -2.87 -7.88 2.03
C ARG A 27 -2.87 -9.10 2.94
N ARG A 28 -1.87 -9.98 2.78
CA ARG A 28 -1.75 -11.18 3.61
C ARG A 28 -1.40 -10.83 5.05
N ALA A 29 -0.52 -9.87 5.27
CA ALA A 29 -0.15 -9.37 6.59
C ALA A 29 -1.37 -8.78 7.32
N TYR A 30 -2.19 -7.97 6.63
CA TYR A 30 -3.43 -7.41 7.18
C TYR A 30 -4.41 -8.49 7.68
N GLN A 31 -4.43 -9.66 7.05
CA GLN A 31 -5.30 -10.77 7.43
C GLN A 31 -4.77 -11.62 8.59
N ILE A 32 -3.44 -11.67 8.78
CA ILE A 32 -2.81 -12.57 9.76
C ILE A 32 -2.54 -11.85 11.09
N PHE A 33 -2.12 -10.59 11.05
CA PHE A 33 -1.70 -9.89 12.26
C PHE A 33 -2.88 -9.42 13.10
N ASP A 34 -2.73 -9.52 14.42
CA ASP A 34 -3.62 -8.85 15.37
C ASP A 34 -3.38 -7.34 15.30
N THR A 35 -4.40 -6.61 14.86
CA THR A 35 -4.32 -5.15 14.67
C THR A 35 -4.17 -4.38 15.97
N ASN A 36 -4.42 -4.99 17.13
CA ASN A 36 -4.15 -4.39 18.44
C ASN A 36 -2.66 -4.47 18.84
N ILE A 37 -1.87 -5.32 18.18
CA ILE A 37 -0.44 -5.49 18.43
C ILE A 37 0.36 -4.78 17.34
N VAL A 38 0.05 -5.05 16.07
CA VAL A 38 0.72 -4.46 14.90
C VAL A 38 -0.34 -3.98 13.92
N ARG A 39 -0.36 -2.66 13.68
CA ARG A 39 -1.23 -2.09 12.64
C ARG A 39 -0.59 -2.25 11.27
N VAL A 40 -1.24 -3.04 10.42
CA VAL A 40 -0.95 -3.09 8.98
C VAL A 40 -1.97 -2.19 8.27
N PRO A 41 -1.57 -1.24 7.41
CA PRO A 41 -2.53 -0.41 6.69
C PRO A 41 -3.40 -1.24 5.74
N PHE A 42 -4.72 -1.05 5.79
CA PHE A 42 -5.62 -1.63 4.80
C PHE A 42 -5.36 -1.04 3.41
N ILE A 43 -5.31 -1.90 2.39
CA ILE A 43 -5.14 -1.47 1.00
C ILE A 43 -6.52 -1.23 0.39
N TYR A 44 -6.82 0.02 0.07
CA TYR A 44 -8.03 0.39 -0.65
C TYR A 44 -7.96 -0.03 -2.12
N ARG A 45 -6.83 0.27 -2.79
CA ARG A 45 -6.69 0.04 -4.22
C ARG A 45 -5.23 -0.11 -4.64
N TYR A 46 -5.00 -1.02 -5.59
CA TYR A 46 -3.76 -1.12 -6.36
C TYR A 46 -4.10 -1.00 -7.85
N PHE A 47 -3.36 -0.19 -8.59
CA PHE A 47 -3.55 0.01 -10.01
C PHE A 47 -2.27 0.52 -10.69
N THR A 48 -2.21 0.36 -12.01
CA THR A 48 -1.12 0.86 -12.85
C THR A 48 -1.66 2.01 -13.70
N SER A 49 -0.92 3.11 -13.79
CA SER A 49 -1.20 4.25 -14.68
C SER A 49 0.10 4.73 -15.30
N GLU A 50 0.12 4.91 -16.63
CA GLU A 50 1.32 5.37 -17.37
C GLU A 50 2.60 4.57 -17.06
N GLY A 51 2.47 3.25 -16.87
CA GLY A 51 3.59 2.36 -16.53
C GLY A 51 4.11 2.51 -15.08
N THR A 52 3.45 3.32 -14.26
CA THR A 52 3.74 3.47 -12.83
C THR A 52 2.69 2.74 -12.01
N ASP A 53 3.14 1.98 -11.03
CA ASP A 53 2.27 1.30 -10.08
C ASP A 53 1.94 2.20 -8.88
N TYR A 54 0.69 2.16 -8.45
CA TYR A 54 0.13 2.94 -7.35
C TYR A 54 -0.57 2.04 -6.34
N LEU A 55 -0.35 2.31 -5.07
CA LEU A 55 -0.96 1.65 -3.91
C LEU A 55 -1.57 2.70 -3.00
N ALA A 56 -2.91 2.75 -2.94
CA ALA A 56 -3.66 3.58 -2.01
C ALA A 56 -4.06 2.75 -0.79
N MET A 57 -3.74 3.26 0.40
CA MET A 57 -3.92 2.56 1.67
C MET A 57 -4.25 3.54 2.81
N GLU A 58 -4.69 2.99 3.94
CA GLU A 58 -4.82 3.73 5.20
C GLU A 58 -3.52 4.45 5.58
N LEU A 59 -3.66 5.63 6.21
CA LEU A 59 -2.56 6.32 6.88
C LEU A 59 -2.26 5.71 8.25
#